data_AF-A0A5J5RGF8-F1
#
_entry.id   AF-A0A5J5RGF8-F1
#
_cell.length_a   1.000
_cell.length_b   1.000
_cell.length_c   1.000
_cell.angle_alpha   90.00
_cell.angle_beta   90.00
_cell.angle_gamma   90.00
#
_symmetry.space_group_name_H-M   'P 1'
#
loop_
_entity.id
_entity.type
_entity.pdbx_description
1 polymer ?
#
loop_
_entity_poly.entity_id
_entity_poly.type
_entity_poly.pdbx_seq_one_letter_code
_entity_poly.pdbx_strand_id
1 'polypeptide(L)'
;MANDIKVNIQCIAAIVNYFRWRKVTVIYQDNNDFITDSVITLLSDSLRVVGSEIDHHLSFPSQSSVSEHNGAIEQELRKLRSNSNRVFILVQSSIRFAISLFEKAKQMCMMEKGYVWIVGDEIASLLDSIDSSALYNMQGVLGFRTSFINSSKSFRRFKTKFRKHYGTRYAEEEEYSNPSIYALRAYDAAWTIAEAMDKSPANATSKELFKQMLSSNFEGLSGRIRFRNTTLLKHLPTFQVINVVGKSYREVAIW
;
A
#
# COMPACT_ATOMS: atom_id res chain seq x y z
N MET A 1 -7.93 1.69 -12.03
CA MET A 1 -6.58 2.13 -11.64
C MET A 1 -6.56 3.62 -11.28
N ALA A 2 -6.88 4.55 -12.18
CA ALA A 2 -6.86 5.99 -11.87
C ALA A 2 -7.75 6.39 -10.66
N ASN A 3 -8.93 5.77 -10.51
CA ASN A 3 -9.83 6.07 -9.39
C ASN A 3 -9.27 5.58 -8.03
N ASP A 4 -8.51 4.48 -8.02
CA ASP A 4 -7.94 3.94 -6.78
C ASP A 4 -6.82 4.87 -6.26
N ILE A 5 -5.97 5.35 -7.16
CA ILE A 5 -4.89 6.30 -6.86
C ILE A 5 -5.47 7.62 -6.31
N LYS A 6 -6.52 8.15 -6.94
CA LYS A 6 -7.17 9.38 -6.49
C LYS A 6 -7.70 9.26 -5.06
N VAL A 7 -8.40 8.17 -4.74
CA VAL A 7 -8.99 7.97 -3.41
C VAL A 7 -7.90 7.79 -2.34
N ASN A 8 -6.79 7.12 -2.66
CA ASN A 8 -5.61 7.03 -1.78
C ASN A 8 -5.04 8.42 -1.45
N ILE A 9 -4.83 9.25 -2.48
CA ILE A 9 -4.30 10.62 -2.33
C ILE A 9 -5.25 11.49 -1.51
N GLN A 10 -6.57 11.36 -1.72
CA GLN A 10 -7.56 12.08 -0.92
C GLN A 10 -7.50 11.68 0.57
N CYS A 11 -7.26 10.41 0.88
CA CYS A 11 -7.05 9.96 2.26
C CYS A 11 -5.78 10.58 2.86
N ILE A 12 -4.68 10.64 2.12
CA ILE A 12 -3.44 11.33 2.56
C ILE A 12 -3.74 12.80 2.86
N ALA A 13 -4.40 13.51 1.95
CA ALA A 13 -4.75 14.91 2.13
C ALA A 13 -5.68 15.12 3.35
N ALA A 14 -6.61 14.19 3.59
CA ALA A 14 -7.48 14.22 4.77
C ALA A 14 -6.69 14.05 6.08
N ILE A 15 -5.72 13.12 6.12
CA ILE A 15 -4.82 12.95 7.28
C ILE A 15 -4.01 14.25 7.50
N VAL A 16 -3.42 14.80 6.44
CA VAL A 16 -2.63 16.04 6.52
C VAL A 16 -3.46 17.22 7.02
N ASN A 17 -4.70 17.35 6.53
CA ASN A 17 -5.64 18.38 6.96
C ASN A 17 -6.02 18.24 8.43
N TYR A 18 -6.31 17.01 8.89
CA TYR A 18 -6.69 16.73 10.27
C TYR A 18 -5.64 17.25 11.27
N PHE A 19 -4.36 17.02 10.97
CA PHE A 19 -3.24 17.50 11.79
C PHE A 19 -2.77 18.92 11.44
N ARG A 20 -3.37 19.55 10.42
CA ARG A 20 -3.09 20.92 9.96
C ARG A 20 -1.63 21.16 9.55
N TRP A 21 -0.96 20.15 9.00
CA TRP A 21 0.41 20.33 8.51
C TRP A 21 0.41 21.14 7.21
N ARG A 22 1.11 22.27 7.21
CA ARG A 22 1.14 23.21 6.06
C ARG A 22 2.10 22.80 4.96
N LYS A 23 3.21 22.18 5.33
CA LYS A 23 4.27 21.77 4.42
C LYS A 23 4.55 20.30 4.59
N VAL A 24 4.70 19.59 3.48
CA VAL A 24 5.02 18.16 3.46
C VAL A 24 6.15 17.91 2.47
N THR A 25 6.97 16.90 2.77
CA THR A 25 8.02 16.41 1.87
C THR A 25 7.57 15.07 1.34
N VAL A 26 7.55 14.92 0.02
CA VAL A 26 7.11 13.68 -0.64
C VAL A 26 8.33 12.86 -1.03
N ILE A 27 8.32 11.58 -0.69
CA ILE A 27 9.38 10.63 -1.04
C ILE A 27 8.76 9.52 -1.88
N TYR A 28 9.42 9.15 -2.98
CA TYR A 28 8.94 8.10 -3.86
C TYR A 28 10.06 7.34 -4.55
N GLN A 29 9.76 6.13 -4.99
CA GLN A 29 10.65 5.31 -5.79
C GLN A 29 10.30 5.49 -7.27
N ASP A 30 11.25 5.97 -8.05
CA ASP A 30 11.05 6.25 -9.46
C ASP A 30 11.03 4.93 -10.26
N ASN A 31 9.81 4.56 -10.66
CA ASN A 31 9.52 3.35 -11.41
C ASN A 31 9.13 3.66 -12.87
N ASN A 32 8.62 4.86 -13.16
CA ASN A 32 8.21 5.35 -14.50
C ASN A 32 7.78 6.84 -14.42
N ASP A 33 8.54 7.74 -15.04
CA ASP A 33 8.37 9.20 -15.03
C ASP A 33 6.91 9.67 -15.20
N PHE A 34 6.16 9.10 -16.17
CA PHE A 34 4.79 9.54 -16.47
C PHE A 34 3.80 9.27 -15.33
N ILE A 35 3.95 8.12 -14.65
CA ILE A 35 3.05 7.73 -13.56
C ILE A 35 3.40 8.56 -12.32
N THR A 36 4.69 8.78 -12.09
CA THR A 36 5.22 9.63 -11.03
C THR A 36 4.67 11.05 -11.09
N ASP A 37 4.80 11.72 -12.25
CA ASP A 37 4.34 13.11 -12.43
C ASP A 37 2.84 13.25 -12.20
N SER A 38 2.05 12.27 -12.66
CA SER A 38 0.60 12.28 -12.47
C SER A 38 0.18 12.20 -11.00
N VAL A 39 0.89 11.43 -10.18
CA VAL A 39 0.59 11.26 -8.75
C VAL A 39 1.04 12.45 -7.94
N ILE A 40 2.22 13.01 -8.23
CA ILE A 40 2.71 14.21 -7.55
C ILE A 40 1.77 15.38 -7.84
N THR A 41 1.34 15.55 -9.10
CA THR A 41 0.38 16.58 -9.48
C THR A 41 -0.94 16.41 -8.74
N LEU A 42 -1.50 15.18 -8.73
CA LEU A 42 -2.76 14.90 -8.05
C LEU A 42 -2.69 15.09 -6.53
N LEU A 43 -1.55 14.77 -5.92
CA LEU A 43 -1.27 15.01 -4.51
C LEU A 43 -1.14 16.51 -4.21
N SER A 44 -0.41 17.25 -5.04
CA SER A 44 -0.27 18.70 -4.94
C SER A 44 -1.63 19.40 -4.98
N ASP A 45 -2.48 19.04 -5.94
CA ASP A 45 -3.84 19.56 -6.06
C ASP A 45 -4.69 19.24 -4.83
N SER A 46 -4.62 18.01 -4.34
CA SER A 46 -5.39 17.57 -3.16
C SER A 46 -4.93 18.24 -1.87
N LEU A 47 -3.62 18.48 -1.72
CA LEU A 47 -3.05 19.20 -0.58
C LEU A 47 -3.41 20.70 -0.63
N ARG A 48 -3.40 21.30 -1.82
CA ARG A 48 -3.77 22.72 -1.99
C ARG A 48 -5.19 23.00 -1.54
N VAL A 49 -6.13 22.08 -1.79
CA VAL A 49 -7.53 22.17 -1.33
C VAL A 49 -7.64 22.26 0.20
N VAL A 50 -6.71 21.63 0.94
CA VAL A 50 -6.69 21.64 2.41
C VAL A 50 -5.72 22.68 2.99
N GLY A 51 -5.17 23.57 2.14
CA GLY A 51 -4.25 24.63 2.55
C GLY A 51 -2.87 24.10 2.97
N SER A 52 -2.43 23.02 2.34
CA SER A 52 -1.10 22.42 2.49
C SER A 52 -0.37 22.42 1.14
N GLU A 53 0.95 22.35 1.15
CA GLU A 53 1.76 22.32 -0.06
C GLU A 53 2.91 21.31 0.06
N ILE A 54 3.36 20.82 -1.10
CA ILE A 54 4.58 20.05 -1.22
C ILE A 54 5.75 21.04 -1.21
N ASP A 55 6.53 21.02 -0.14
CA ASP A 55 7.70 21.89 0.03
C ASP A 55 8.91 21.33 -0.70
N HIS A 56 9.08 20.01 -0.64
CA HIS A 56 10.14 19.28 -1.34
C HIS A 56 9.62 17.92 -1.80
N HIS A 57 10.20 17.38 -2.87
CA HIS A 57 9.97 16.00 -3.28
C HIS A 57 11.30 15.32 -3.64
N LEU A 58 11.43 14.03 -3.32
CA LEU A 58 12.63 13.24 -3.54
C LEU A 58 12.29 11.95 -4.27
N SER A 59 13.01 11.70 -5.36
CA SER A 59 12.97 10.46 -6.11
C SER A 59 14.17 9.57 -5.78
N PHE A 60 13.94 8.26 -5.72
CA PHE A 60 15.00 7.26 -5.61
C PHE A 60 14.91 6.28 -6.78
N PRO A 61 16.02 5.92 -7.44
CA PRO A 61 15.97 4.99 -8.56
C PRO A 61 15.52 3.59 -8.11
N SER A 62 14.74 2.92 -8.96
CA SER A 62 14.24 1.56 -8.69
C SER A 62 15.31 0.46 -8.80
N GLN A 63 16.39 0.71 -9.55
CA GLN A 63 17.44 -0.27 -9.85
C GLN A 63 18.82 0.30 -9.53
N SER A 64 19.28 0.10 -8.30
CA SER A 64 20.69 0.29 -7.91
C SER A 64 21.11 -0.88 -7.02
N SER A 65 22.41 -1.16 -6.93
CA SER A 65 22.89 -2.15 -5.95
C SER A 65 22.47 -1.75 -4.53
N VAL A 66 22.30 -2.73 -3.63
CA VAL A 66 21.81 -2.49 -2.26
C VAL A 66 22.71 -1.50 -1.50
N SER A 67 24.02 -1.57 -1.71
CA SER A 67 25.00 -0.66 -1.10
C SER A 67 24.89 0.78 -1.60
N GLU A 68 24.79 0.97 -2.92
CA GLU A 68 24.62 2.30 -3.53
C GLU A 68 23.27 2.92 -3.13
N HIS A 69 22.22 2.10 -3.07
CA HIS A 69 20.88 2.53 -2.66
C HIS A 69 20.87 3.05 -1.21
N ASN A 70 21.50 2.31 -0.30
CA ASN A 70 21.59 2.69 1.10
C ASN A 70 22.41 3.97 1.29
N GLY A 71 23.49 4.14 0.52
CA GLY A 71 24.28 5.37 0.52
C GLY A 71 23.48 6.59 0.05
N ALA A 72 22.68 6.43 -1.02
CA ALA A 72 21.82 7.49 -1.55
C ALA A 72 20.73 7.88 -0.54
N ILE A 73 20.03 6.91 0.06
CA ILE A 73 19.03 7.16 1.12
C ILE A 73 19.65 7.97 2.26
N GLU A 74 20.81 7.55 2.75
CA GLU A 74 21.47 8.23 3.87
C GLU A 74 21.85 9.67 3.51
N GLN A 75 22.37 9.92 2.31
CA GLN A 75 22.71 11.26 1.86
C GLN A 75 21.49 12.18 1.78
N GLU A 76 20.39 11.72 1.20
CA GLU A 76 19.17 12.52 1.08
C GLU A 76 18.50 12.76 2.45
N LEU A 77 18.45 11.75 3.32
CA LEU A 77 17.97 11.93 4.70
C LEU A 77 18.82 12.94 5.47
N ARG A 78 20.14 13.02 5.23
CA ARG A 78 21.00 14.05 5.87
C ARG A 78 20.59 15.46 5.46
N LYS A 79 20.23 15.67 4.19
CA LYS A 79 19.72 16.96 3.71
C LYS A 79 18.38 17.29 4.36
N LEU A 80 17.44 16.35 4.35
CA LEU A 80 16.12 16.52 4.97
C LEU A 80 16.20 16.78 6.47
N ARG A 81 17.17 16.19 7.17
CA ARG A 81 17.38 16.42 8.59
C ARG A 81 17.73 17.89 8.90
N SER A 82 18.36 18.59 7.97
CA SER A 82 18.68 20.01 8.12
C SER A 82 17.51 20.95 7.77
N ASN A 83 16.45 20.43 7.15
CA ASN A 83 15.27 21.21 6.80
C ASN A 83 14.35 21.42 8.01
N SER A 84 13.56 22.50 7.99
CA SER A 84 12.57 22.80 9.02
C SER A 84 11.32 21.93 8.91
N ASN A 85 11.01 21.41 7.72
CA ASN A 85 9.90 20.49 7.52
C ASN A 85 10.24 19.09 8.04
N ARG A 86 9.34 18.53 8.85
CA ARG A 86 9.49 17.23 9.52
C ARG A 86 8.37 16.25 9.18
N VAL A 87 7.53 16.59 8.19
CA VAL A 87 6.39 15.77 7.75
C VAL A 87 6.73 15.13 6.41
N PHE A 88 6.90 13.81 6.41
CA PHE A 88 7.28 13.02 5.25
C PHE A 88 6.14 12.12 4.81
N ILE A 89 5.87 12.10 3.51
CA ILE A 89 4.85 11.26 2.89
C ILE A 89 5.54 10.34 1.89
N LEU A 90 5.39 9.03 2.10
CA LEU A 90 5.91 8.01 1.20
C LEU A 90 4.82 7.57 0.24
N VAL A 91 5.07 7.73 -1.06
CA VAL A 91 4.17 7.32 -2.15
C VAL A 91 4.93 6.55 -3.23
N GLN A 92 4.21 5.77 -4.04
CA GLN A 92 4.77 4.96 -5.13
C GLN A 92 6.03 4.17 -4.75
N SER A 93 6.02 3.59 -3.56
CA SER A 93 7.21 2.97 -2.98
C SER A 93 7.03 1.46 -2.84
N SER A 94 8.09 0.71 -3.12
CA SER A 94 8.11 -0.72 -2.78
C SER A 94 8.28 -0.93 -1.27
N ILE A 95 7.75 -2.04 -0.74
CA ILE A 95 7.93 -2.37 0.67
C ILE A 95 9.42 -2.55 1.05
N ARG A 96 10.24 -3.08 0.12
CA ARG A 96 11.69 -3.23 0.32
C ARG A 96 12.36 -1.88 0.50
N PHE A 97 12.03 -0.91 -0.37
CA PHE A 97 12.52 0.45 -0.25
C PHE A 97 12.09 1.10 1.08
N ALA A 98 10.81 0.98 1.43
CA ALA A 98 10.29 1.51 2.69
C ALA A 98 11.04 0.96 3.91
N ILE A 99 11.31 -0.36 3.96
CA ILE A 99 12.09 -0.99 5.04
C ILE A 99 13.47 -0.37 5.16
N SER A 100 14.22 -0.27 4.05
CA SER A 100 15.56 0.34 4.04
C SER A 100 15.52 1.82 4.43
N LEU A 101 14.53 2.58 3.95
CA LEU A 101 14.33 3.98 4.28
C LEU A 101 14.10 4.18 5.79
N PHE A 102 13.19 3.41 6.39
CA PHE A 102 12.86 3.54 7.81
C PHE A 102 13.99 3.05 8.72
N GLU A 103 14.75 2.03 8.31
CA GLU A 103 15.95 1.62 9.01
C GLU A 103 16.96 2.78 9.09
N LYS A 104 17.24 3.44 7.96
CA LYS A 104 18.15 4.59 7.91
C LYS A 104 17.60 5.80 8.65
N ALA A 105 16.31 6.11 8.50
CA ALA A 105 15.67 7.19 9.24
C ALA A 105 15.80 7.00 10.76
N LYS A 106 15.66 5.76 11.25
CA LYS A 106 15.86 5.45 12.66
C LYS A 106 17.32 5.62 13.11
N GLN A 107 18.28 5.10 12.34
CA GLN A 107 19.71 5.29 12.61
C GLN A 107 20.10 6.78 12.70
N MET A 108 19.34 7.65 12.03
CA MET A 108 19.54 9.10 11.99
C MET A 108 18.67 9.90 12.97
N CYS A 109 17.97 9.22 13.89
CA CYS A 109 17.04 9.81 14.85
C CYS A 109 15.87 10.61 14.20
N MET A 110 15.51 10.27 12.96
CA MET A 110 14.37 10.87 12.24
C MET A 110 13.05 10.13 12.51
N MET A 111 13.04 9.13 13.39
CA MET A 111 11.83 8.45 13.89
C MET A 111 11.40 8.94 15.27
N GLU A 112 12.16 9.87 15.86
CA GLU A 112 11.92 10.40 17.19
C GLU A 112 10.78 11.43 17.21
N LYS A 113 10.37 11.81 18.42
CA LYS A 113 9.34 12.84 18.63
C LYS A 113 9.68 14.12 17.87
N GLY A 114 8.72 14.59 17.07
CA GLY A 114 8.85 15.78 16.22
C GLY A 114 8.92 15.46 14.74
N TYR A 115 9.14 14.20 14.37
CA TYR A 115 9.03 13.72 13.01
C TYR A 115 7.69 13.02 12.77
N VAL A 116 7.16 13.17 11.56
CA VAL A 116 5.93 12.52 11.11
C VAL A 116 6.22 11.81 9.81
N TRP A 117 5.83 10.54 9.76
CA TRP A 117 5.92 9.71 8.57
C TRP A 117 4.54 9.18 8.22
N ILE A 118 4.14 9.35 6.97
CA ILE A 118 2.86 8.91 6.44
C ILE A 118 3.13 7.95 5.29
N VAL A 119 2.51 6.76 5.31
CA VAL A 119 2.59 5.78 4.23
C VAL A 119 1.22 5.46 3.65
N GLY A 120 1.16 5.22 2.34
CA GLY A 120 -0.07 4.82 1.66
C GLY A 120 -0.47 3.36 1.86
N ASP A 121 -1.63 2.99 1.29
CA ASP A 121 -2.16 1.62 1.25
C ASP A 121 -1.13 0.60 0.75
N GLU A 122 -0.30 1.00 -0.21
CA GLU A 122 0.74 0.17 -0.82
C GLU A 122 1.77 -0.40 0.19
N ILE A 123 2.07 0.36 1.25
CA ILE A 123 2.97 -0.07 2.32
C ILE A 123 2.15 -0.59 3.50
N ALA A 124 1.12 0.15 3.91
CA ALA A 124 0.35 -0.16 5.12
C ALA A 124 -0.37 -1.52 5.02
N SER A 125 -0.82 -1.92 3.83
CA SER A 125 -1.44 -3.23 3.59
C SER A 125 -0.44 -4.40 3.64
N LEU A 126 0.87 -4.13 3.65
CA LEU A 126 1.93 -5.14 3.68
C LEU A 126 2.61 -5.27 5.05
N LEU A 127 2.25 -4.44 6.05
CA LEU A 127 2.88 -4.47 7.37
C LEU A 127 2.72 -5.80 8.12
N ASP A 128 1.69 -6.58 7.80
CA ASP A 128 1.48 -7.92 8.38
C ASP A 128 2.38 -9.01 7.78
N SER A 129 3.15 -8.66 6.75
CA SER A 129 3.99 -9.57 5.95
C SER A 129 5.48 -9.20 6.00
N ILE A 130 5.90 -8.31 6.91
CA ILE A 130 7.31 -7.90 7.07
C ILE A 130 7.86 -8.31 8.44
N ASP A 131 9.19 -8.32 8.55
CA ASP A 131 9.88 -8.67 9.78
C ASP A 131 9.48 -7.81 10.98
N SER A 132 9.33 -8.45 12.14
CA SER A 132 9.08 -7.79 13.42
C SER A 132 10.14 -6.71 13.73
N SER A 133 11.39 -6.91 13.32
CA SER A 133 12.49 -5.93 13.46
C SER A 133 12.33 -4.74 12.49
N ALA A 134 11.93 -5.00 11.25
CA ALA A 134 11.63 -3.96 10.27
C ALA A 134 10.44 -3.11 10.70
N LEU A 135 9.37 -3.73 11.21
CA LEU A 135 8.20 -3.03 11.74
C LEU A 135 8.56 -2.19 12.98
N TYR A 136 9.44 -2.70 13.85
CA TYR A 136 9.98 -1.93 14.99
C TYR A 136 10.79 -0.70 14.56
N ASN A 137 11.32 -0.67 13.34
CA ASN A 137 11.97 0.53 12.79
C ASN A 137 10.98 1.59 12.31
N MET A 138 9.72 1.22 12.10
CA MET A 138 8.63 2.09 11.64
C MET A 138 7.79 2.64 12.81
N GLN A 139 8.29 2.60 14.05
CA GLN A 139 7.54 3.11 15.20
C GLN A 139 7.12 4.57 15.01
N GLY A 140 5.83 4.86 15.21
CA GLY A 140 5.25 6.18 15.04
C GLY A 140 4.76 6.51 13.63
N VAL A 141 5.03 5.66 12.64
CA VAL A 141 4.52 5.82 11.27
C VAL A 141 2.99 5.77 11.27
N LEU A 142 2.38 6.76 10.62
CA LEU A 142 0.97 6.76 10.26
C LEU A 142 0.82 6.10 8.89
N GLY A 143 -0.21 5.27 8.75
CA GLY A 143 -0.56 4.70 7.45
C GLY A 143 -2.05 4.57 7.33
N PHE A 144 -2.52 4.26 6.14
CA PHE A 144 -3.90 3.83 5.95
C PHE A 144 -3.91 2.64 5.01
N ARG A 145 -4.79 1.68 5.29
CA ARG A 145 -4.88 0.43 4.51
C ARG A 145 -6.32 0.11 4.16
N THR A 146 -6.52 -0.53 3.02
CA THR A 146 -7.82 -1.00 2.56
C THR A 146 -8.38 -2.01 3.55
N SER A 147 -9.51 -1.69 4.16
CA SER A 147 -10.24 -2.61 5.02
C SER A 147 -10.87 -3.73 4.20
N PHE A 148 -10.87 -4.95 4.75
CA PHE A 148 -11.55 -6.10 4.18
C PHE A 148 -12.11 -6.99 5.29
N ILE A 149 -13.14 -7.77 4.96
CA ILE A 149 -13.87 -8.59 5.95
C ILE A 149 -13.01 -9.80 6.33
N ASN A 150 -12.26 -9.66 7.43
CA ASN A 150 -11.37 -10.70 7.95
C ASN A 150 -12.07 -11.72 8.90
N SER A 151 -13.35 -11.51 9.23
CA SER A 151 -14.11 -12.35 10.15
C SER A 151 -14.86 -13.51 9.46
N SER A 152 -14.97 -13.46 8.12
CA SER A 152 -15.73 -14.44 7.35
C SER A 152 -15.14 -15.85 7.44
N LYS A 153 -16.00 -16.87 7.35
CA LYS A 153 -15.57 -18.28 7.33
C LYS A 153 -14.67 -18.57 6.12
N SER A 154 -15.00 -17.98 4.96
CA SER A 154 -14.22 -18.10 3.72
C SER A 154 -12.81 -17.52 3.88
N PHE A 155 -12.69 -16.31 4.44
CA PHE A 155 -11.39 -15.69 4.73
C PHE A 155 -10.56 -16.53 5.70
N ARG A 156 -11.13 -16.97 6.82
CA ARG A 156 -10.40 -17.80 7.79
C ARG A 156 -9.87 -19.08 7.16
N ARG A 157 -10.69 -19.76 6.35
CA ARG A 157 -10.28 -20.96 5.61
C ARG A 157 -9.18 -20.68 4.60
N PHE A 158 -9.27 -19.57 3.85
CA PHE A 158 -8.22 -19.14 2.93
C PHE A 158 -6.93 -18.86 3.69
N LYS A 159 -6.97 -18.04 4.75
CA LYS A 159 -5.82 -17.69 5.58
C LYS A 159 -5.10 -18.93 6.12
N THR A 160 -5.83 -19.90 6.66
CA THR A 160 -5.24 -21.17 7.13
C THR A 160 -4.54 -21.93 6.01
N LYS A 161 -5.18 -22.07 4.84
CA LYS A 161 -4.57 -22.75 3.69
C LYS A 161 -3.35 -21.99 3.18
N PHE A 162 -3.45 -20.68 3.04
CA PHE A 162 -2.38 -19.80 2.58
C PHE A 162 -1.15 -19.95 3.47
N ARG A 163 -1.32 -19.79 4.80
CA ARG A 163 -0.23 -19.93 5.78
C ARG A 163 0.43 -21.29 5.73
N LYS A 164 -0.36 -22.38 5.64
CA LYS A 164 0.17 -23.74 5.53
C LYS A 164 1.05 -23.91 4.28
N HIS A 165 0.58 -23.49 3.10
CA HIS A 165 1.33 -23.66 1.86
C HIS A 165 2.55 -22.72 1.80
N TYR A 166 2.42 -21.51 2.34
CA TYR A 166 3.51 -20.54 2.43
C TYR A 166 4.63 -21.08 3.32
N GLY A 167 4.32 -21.48 4.55
CA GLY A 167 5.30 -22.01 5.51
C GLY A 167 5.99 -23.28 5.02
N THR A 168 5.32 -24.15 4.25
CA THR A 168 5.99 -25.32 3.65
C THR A 168 7.04 -24.97 2.60
N ARG A 169 6.90 -23.82 1.92
CA ARG A 169 7.85 -23.38 0.89
C ARG A 169 8.90 -22.40 1.43
N TYR A 170 8.52 -21.62 2.43
CA TYR A 170 9.30 -20.54 3.01
C TYR A 170 9.32 -20.71 4.54
N ALA A 171 9.99 -21.76 5.01
CA ALA A 171 10.00 -22.13 6.43
C ALA A 171 10.58 -21.04 7.33
N GLU A 172 11.51 -20.24 6.82
CA GLU A 172 12.14 -19.13 7.54
C GLU A 172 11.21 -17.89 7.67
N GLU A 173 10.10 -17.85 6.94
CA GLU A 173 9.17 -16.71 6.87
C GLU A 173 7.78 -17.03 7.47
N GLU A 174 7.65 -18.13 8.24
CA GLU A 174 6.35 -18.59 8.75
C GLU A 174 5.64 -17.52 9.61
N GLU A 175 6.40 -16.70 10.35
CA GLU A 175 5.90 -15.59 11.17
C GLU A 175 5.15 -14.54 10.33
N TYR A 176 5.51 -14.37 9.05
CA TYR A 176 5.02 -13.32 8.14
C TYR A 176 4.01 -13.79 7.09
N SER A 177 3.52 -15.02 7.27
CA SER A 177 2.64 -15.71 6.31
C SER A 177 1.20 -15.17 6.23
N ASN A 178 0.89 -14.03 6.85
CA ASN A 178 -0.45 -13.44 6.76
C ASN A 178 -0.70 -12.90 5.34
N PRO A 179 -1.82 -13.27 4.69
CA PRO A 179 -2.13 -12.75 3.37
C PRO A 179 -2.53 -11.27 3.44
N SER A 180 -1.86 -10.44 2.66
CA SER A 180 -2.27 -9.06 2.41
C SER A 180 -3.49 -9.00 1.47
N ILE A 181 -4.07 -7.81 1.32
CA ILE A 181 -5.16 -7.57 0.35
C ILE A 181 -4.79 -7.99 -1.09
N TYR A 182 -3.50 -7.96 -1.44
CA TYR A 182 -3.01 -8.39 -2.75
C TYR A 182 -3.17 -9.89 -2.96
N ALA A 183 -2.88 -10.71 -1.95
CA ALA A 183 -3.09 -12.15 -2.02
C ALA A 183 -4.59 -12.49 -2.14
N LEU A 184 -5.45 -11.73 -1.47
CA LEU A 184 -6.90 -11.88 -1.58
C LEU A 184 -7.40 -11.52 -2.98
N ARG A 185 -6.94 -10.40 -3.54
CA ARG A 185 -7.28 -9.97 -4.91
C ARG A 185 -6.78 -10.97 -5.96
N ALA A 186 -5.58 -11.53 -5.78
CA ALA A 186 -5.06 -12.55 -6.67
C ALA A 186 -5.92 -13.84 -6.62
N TYR A 187 -6.35 -14.25 -5.42
CA TYR A 187 -7.26 -15.38 -5.26
C TYR A 187 -8.61 -15.13 -5.94
N ASP A 188 -9.21 -13.96 -5.73
CA ASP A 188 -10.49 -13.59 -6.35
C ASP A 188 -10.40 -13.49 -7.88
N ALA A 189 -9.27 -13.00 -8.41
CA ALA A 189 -9.01 -12.96 -9.84
C ALA A 189 -8.92 -14.38 -10.43
N ALA A 190 -8.15 -15.28 -9.81
CA ALA A 190 -8.06 -16.67 -10.22
C ALA A 190 -9.41 -17.38 -10.13
N TRP A 191 -10.19 -17.12 -9.08
CA TRP A 191 -11.54 -17.65 -8.91
C TRP A 191 -12.50 -17.16 -9.99
N THR A 192 -12.42 -15.87 -10.35
CA THR A 192 -13.22 -15.28 -11.44
C THR A 192 -12.96 -16.00 -12.76
N ILE A 193 -11.69 -16.31 -13.06
CA ILE A 193 -11.31 -17.04 -14.27
C ILE A 193 -11.85 -18.48 -14.21
N ALA A 194 -11.65 -19.17 -13.09
CA ALA A 194 -12.11 -20.55 -12.92
C ALA A 194 -13.64 -20.67 -13.04
N GLU A 195 -14.38 -19.79 -12.38
CA GLU A 195 -15.85 -19.75 -12.47
C GLU A 195 -16.34 -19.48 -13.91
N ALA A 196 -15.64 -18.60 -14.64
CA ALA A 196 -15.96 -18.33 -16.03
C ALA A 196 -15.67 -19.53 -16.94
N MET A 197 -14.61 -20.29 -16.67
CA MET A 197 -14.29 -21.53 -17.39
C MET A 197 -15.35 -22.61 -17.13
N ASP A 198 -15.79 -22.78 -15.88
CA ASP A 198 -16.83 -23.76 -15.52
C ASP A 198 -18.18 -23.47 -16.18
N LYS A 199 -18.50 -22.19 -16.40
CA LYS A 199 -19.74 -21.75 -17.08
C LYS A 199 -19.62 -21.73 -18.61
N SER A 200 -18.43 -21.94 -19.14
CA SER A 200 -18.16 -21.90 -20.58
C SER A 200 -18.28 -23.29 -21.21
N PRO A 201 -18.75 -23.40 -22.47
CA PRO A 201 -18.67 -24.66 -23.20
C PRO A 201 -17.21 -25.07 -23.41
N ALA A 202 -16.94 -26.37 -23.55
CA ALA A 202 -15.59 -26.92 -23.65
C ALA A 202 -14.72 -26.31 -24.79
N ASN A 203 -15.37 -25.82 -25.85
CA ASN A 203 -14.71 -25.19 -27.01
C ASN A 203 -14.93 -23.67 -27.07
N ALA A 204 -15.19 -23.03 -25.93
CA ALA A 204 -15.40 -21.58 -25.87
C ALA A 204 -14.20 -20.81 -26.42
N THR A 205 -14.45 -19.79 -27.23
CA THR A 205 -13.39 -18.87 -27.66
C THR A 205 -13.01 -17.94 -26.51
N SER A 206 -11.86 -17.28 -26.62
CA SER A 206 -11.44 -16.24 -25.66
C SER A 206 -12.46 -15.13 -25.48
N LYS A 207 -13.27 -14.84 -26.52
CA LYS A 207 -14.33 -13.83 -26.47
C LYS A 207 -15.52 -14.30 -25.63
N GLU A 208 -15.93 -15.56 -25.75
CA GLU A 208 -16.96 -16.13 -24.87
C GLU A 208 -16.47 -16.18 -23.42
N LEU A 209 -15.24 -16.63 -23.18
CA LEU A 209 -14.67 -16.68 -21.84
C LEU A 209 -14.62 -15.28 -21.20
N PHE A 210 -14.14 -14.28 -21.94
CA PHE A 210 -14.11 -12.90 -21.46
C PHE A 210 -15.52 -12.38 -21.14
N LYS A 211 -16.52 -12.70 -21.98
CA LYS A 211 -17.92 -12.35 -21.70
C LYS A 211 -18.43 -13.01 -20.42
N GLN A 212 -18.06 -14.27 -20.16
CA GLN A 212 -18.41 -14.96 -18.91
C GLN A 212 -17.74 -14.30 -17.70
N MET A 213 -16.46 -13.93 -17.78
CA MET A 213 -15.77 -13.20 -16.71
C MET A 213 -16.45 -11.86 -16.39
N LEU A 214 -16.87 -11.11 -17.41
CA LEU A 214 -17.58 -9.84 -17.22
C LEU A 214 -19.00 -10.02 -16.64
N SER A 215 -19.54 -11.24 -16.65
CA SER A 215 -20.82 -11.56 -16.02
C SER A 215 -20.70 -11.94 -14.53
N SER A 216 -19.48 -12.09 -14.00
CA SER A 216 -19.25 -12.46 -12.61
C SER A 216 -19.86 -11.44 -11.64
N ASN A 217 -20.53 -11.98 -10.62
CA ASN A 217 -21.17 -11.22 -9.54
C ASN A 217 -21.21 -12.10 -8.28
N PHE A 218 -20.15 -12.03 -7.47
CA PHE A 218 -20.04 -12.82 -6.24
C PHE A 218 -19.30 -12.04 -5.15
N GLU A 219 -19.42 -12.51 -3.90
CA GLU A 219 -18.65 -11.97 -2.77
C GLU A 219 -17.30 -12.68 -2.68
N GLY A 220 -16.22 -11.97 -3.03
CA GLY A 220 -14.85 -12.46 -2.94
C GLY A 220 -14.24 -12.24 -1.56
N LEU A 221 -12.98 -12.64 -1.39
CA LEU A 221 -12.21 -12.41 -0.16
C LEU A 221 -11.79 -10.95 0.02
N SER A 222 -11.57 -10.24 -1.09
CA SER A 222 -11.24 -8.81 -1.15
C SER A 222 -12.47 -7.90 -1.29
N GLY A 223 -13.66 -8.47 -1.17
CA GLY A 223 -14.96 -7.81 -1.33
C GLY A 223 -15.70 -8.28 -2.58
N ARG A 224 -16.81 -7.60 -2.88
CA ARG A 224 -17.68 -7.96 -3.99
C ARG A 224 -17.01 -7.78 -5.36
N ILE A 225 -17.01 -8.84 -6.16
CA ILE A 225 -16.52 -8.83 -7.54
C ILE A 225 -17.71 -8.74 -8.48
N ARG A 226 -17.83 -7.61 -9.17
CA ARG A 226 -18.87 -7.35 -10.17
C ARG A 226 -18.35 -6.42 -11.25
N PHE A 227 -18.65 -6.68 -12.50
CA PHE A 227 -18.22 -5.83 -13.62
C PHE A 227 -19.38 -5.00 -14.19
N ARG A 228 -19.04 -3.84 -14.76
CA ARG A 228 -19.89 -3.06 -15.66
C ARG A 228 -19.09 -2.77 -16.91
N ASN A 229 -19.56 -3.27 -18.04
CA ASN A 229 -18.77 -3.34 -19.27
C ASN A 229 -17.43 -4.04 -18.97
N THR A 230 -16.30 -3.37 -19.19
CA THR A 230 -14.95 -3.89 -18.94
C THR A 230 -14.36 -3.45 -17.61
N THR A 231 -15.11 -2.69 -16.80
CA THR A 231 -14.59 -2.11 -15.55
C THR A 231 -15.16 -2.85 -14.35
N LEU A 232 -14.28 -3.23 -13.41
CA LEU A 232 -14.71 -3.73 -12.11
C LEU A 232 -15.48 -2.60 -11.38
N LEU A 233 -16.73 -2.87 -11.05
CA LEU A 233 -17.53 -2.01 -10.17
C LEU A 233 -16.95 -2.12 -8.77
N LYS A 234 -16.17 -1.11 -8.41
CA LYS A 234 -15.63 -0.98 -7.06
C LYS A 234 -16.55 -0.10 -6.24
N HIS A 235 -16.89 -0.56 -5.04
CA HIS A 235 -17.30 0.34 -3.98
C HIS A 235 -16.09 1.19 -3.57
N LEU A 236 -16.34 2.40 -3.07
CA LEU A 236 -15.26 3.18 -2.47
C LEU A 236 -14.66 2.35 -1.32
N PRO A 237 -13.33 2.17 -1.29
CA PRO A 237 -12.69 1.43 -0.21
C PRO A 237 -12.91 2.20 1.09
N THR A 238 -13.17 1.46 2.16
CA THR A 238 -13.03 1.98 3.52
C THR A 238 -11.57 1.81 3.93
N PHE A 239 -10.92 2.88 4.35
CA PHE A 239 -9.55 2.84 4.82
C PHE A 239 -9.50 2.82 6.34
N GLN A 240 -8.73 1.88 6.88
CA GLN A 240 -8.32 1.91 8.28
C GLN A 240 -7.07 2.76 8.39
N VAL A 241 -7.14 3.87 9.11
CA VAL A 241 -5.97 4.66 9.47
C VAL A 241 -5.33 4.01 10.68
N ILE A 242 -4.04 3.73 10.58
CA ILE A 242 -3.26 3.00 11.57
C ILE A 242 -2.06 3.82 12.03
N ASN A 243 -1.59 3.51 13.24
CA ASN A 243 -0.33 4.00 13.78
C ASN A 243 0.52 2.80 14.21
N VAL A 244 1.76 2.73 13.73
CA VAL A 244 2.70 1.66 14.07
C VAL A 244 3.23 1.86 15.50
N VAL A 245 3.08 0.84 16.34
CA VAL A 245 3.46 0.85 17.76
C VAL A 245 4.23 -0.43 18.08
N GLY A 246 5.52 -0.30 18.36
CA GLY A 246 6.39 -1.44 18.64
C GLY A 246 6.46 -2.40 17.44
N LYS A 247 6.10 -3.67 17.66
CA LYS A 247 6.06 -4.73 16.64
C LYS A 247 4.66 -4.97 16.08
N SER A 248 3.77 -3.99 16.20
CA SER A 248 2.39 -4.07 15.71
C SER A 248 1.91 -2.68 15.30
N TYR A 249 0.64 -2.55 15.01
CA TYR A 249 -0.01 -1.27 14.76
C TYR A 249 -1.38 -1.27 15.42
N ARG A 250 -1.88 -0.07 15.71
CA ARG A 250 -3.24 0.15 16.22
C ARG A 250 -4.04 0.93 15.20
N GLU A 251 -5.31 0.58 15.05
CA GLU A 251 -6.26 1.42 14.35
C GLU A 251 -6.50 2.70 15.16
N VAL A 252 -6.50 3.85 14.48
CA VAL A 252 -6.72 5.16 15.09
C VAL A 252 -7.90 5.91 14.48
N ALA A 253 -8.31 5.57 13.25
CA ALA A 253 -9.50 6.12 12.60
C ALA A 253 -9.94 5.24 11.41
N ILE A 254 -11.11 5.57 10.88
CA ILE A 254 -11.65 5.02 9.62
C ILE A 254 -11.95 6.20 8.69
N TRP A 255 -11.67 6.04 7.40
CA TRP A 255 -11.98 7.00 6.34
C TRP A 255 -12.74 6.33 5.20
#